data_AF-A0A3B3X249-F1
#
_entry.id   AF-A0A3B3X249-F1
#
_cell.length_a   1.000
_cell.length_b   1.000
_cell.length_c   1.000
_cell.angle_alpha   90.00
_cell.angle_beta   90.00
_cell.angle_gamma   90.00
#
_symmetry.space_group_name_H-M   'P 1'
#
loop_
_entity.id
_entity.type
_entity.pdbx_description
1 polymer ?
#
loop_
_entity_poly.entity_id
_entity_poly.type
_entity_poly.pdbx_seq_one_letter_code
_entity_poly.pdbx_strand_id
1 'polypeptide(L)'
;DNMQATNFVFLELLLVFSSEGTCFYGYYLAHCQFNSPGSSDVVFVEQLYFNKILLGQYNSTLGKVVAFTKKAEEFADMLNKMPRFLTHEMRLTNHCKISAQLANEKLLTAVEPYVWLRSVKAEYSQHQQKLVCSAYDFYPKKIRELPNGNWLYQIHSYLEFTPKPGEKIACMVEHASLKEPKLYDWAGLLLGLLFSVTGFLFFKKKSIGETVVQSNRNTIKTIEIFYSNL
;
A
#
# COMPACT_ATOMS: atom_id res chain seq x y z
N ASP A 1 -18.24 -76.44 -16.75
CA ASP A 1 -17.96 -75.69 -17.99
C ASP A 1 -17.64 -74.23 -17.69
N ASN A 2 -16.44 -73.82 -18.11
CA ASN A 2 -15.81 -72.49 -18.27
C ASN A 2 -16.54 -71.22 -17.79
N MET A 3 -15.91 -70.12 -17.39
CA MET A 3 -14.54 -69.72 -16.97
C MET A 3 -14.71 -68.19 -16.73
N GLN A 4 -14.18 -67.66 -15.63
CA GLN A 4 -14.22 -66.21 -15.30
C GLN A 4 -13.45 -65.37 -16.35
N ALA A 5 -13.97 -64.19 -16.69
CA ALA A 5 -13.15 -63.00 -17.00
C ALA A 5 -13.97 -61.71 -16.95
N THR A 6 -13.59 -60.84 -16.01
CA THR A 6 -13.39 -59.37 -16.13
C THR A 6 -14.61 -58.48 -16.44
N ASN A 7 -15.12 -57.72 -15.46
CA ASN A 7 -14.65 -56.41 -14.98
C ASN A 7 -15.10 -55.22 -15.85
N PHE A 8 -15.65 -54.23 -15.14
CA PHE A 8 -15.48 -52.79 -15.35
C PHE A 8 -16.42 -52.05 -16.32
N VAL A 9 -17.11 -51.07 -15.72
CA VAL A 9 -17.63 -49.80 -16.29
C VAL A 9 -18.78 -49.97 -17.31
N PHE A 10 -19.95 -49.33 -17.19
CA PHE A 10 -20.25 -48.00 -16.72
C PHE A 10 -21.71 -48.00 -16.20
N LEU A 11 -21.86 -47.72 -14.92
CA LEU A 11 -23.05 -47.06 -14.41
C LEU A 11 -23.02 -45.65 -15.03
N GLU A 12 -23.60 -45.48 -16.22
CA GLU A 12 -23.90 -44.16 -16.81
C GLU A 12 -24.98 -43.50 -15.96
N LEU A 13 -24.53 -43.02 -14.80
CA LEU A 13 -25.11 -41.93 -14.07
C LEU A 13 -25.32 -40.81 -15.10
N LEU A 14 -26.57 -40.55 -15.47
CA LEU A 14 -26.98 -39.29 -16.07
C LEU A 14 -26.74 -38.17 -15.05
N LEU A 15 -25.47 -37.85 -14.82
CA LEU A 15 -25.08 -36.50 -14.44
C LEU A 15 -25.44 -35.69 -15.67
N VAL A 16 -26.58 -35.00 -15.57
CA VAL A 16 -26.77 -33.74 -16.26
C VAL A 16 -25.59 -32.87 -15.83
N PHE A 17 -24.48 -32.96 -16.56
CA PHE A 17 -23.52 -31.87 -16.62
C PHE A 17 -24.33 -30.74 -17.24
N SER A 18 -24.94 -29.92 -16.38
CA SER A 18 -25.45 -28.63 -16.80
C SER A 18 -24.26 -27.95 -17.47
N SER A 19 -24.38 -27.78 -18.78
CA SER A 19 -23.45 -27.07 -19.64
C SER A 19 -22.86 -25.87 -18.92
N GLU A 20 -21.55 -25.71 -18.99
CA GLU A 20 -20.81 -24.52 -18.59
C GLU A 20 -21.64 -23.24 -18.84
N GLY A 21 -22.29 -22.74 -17.80
CA GLY A 21 -22.97 -21.46 -17.88
C GLY A 21 -21.90 -20.39 -17.97
N THR A 22 -21.78 -19.72 -19.11
CA THR A 22 -20.92 -18.54 -19.21
C THR A 22 -21.50 -17.45 -18.32
N CYS A 23 -20.97 -17.31 -17.10
CA CYS A 23 -21.34 -16.22 -16.21
C CYS A 23 -20.75 -14.91 -16.76
N PHE A 24 -21.62 -14.03 -17.26
CA PHE A 24 -21.26 -12.66 -17.60
C PHE A 24 -21.24 -11.80 -16.34
N TYR A 25 -20.21 -10.98 -16.17
CA TYR A 25 -20.13 -10.02 -15.07
C TYR A 25 -19.78 -8.64 -15.62
N GLY A 26 -20.53 -7.64 -15.20
CA GLY A 26 -20.25 -6.24 -15.49
C GLY A 26 -20.18 -5.46 -14.19
N TYR A 27 -19.33 -4.45 -14.14
CA TYR A 27 -19.27 -3.51 -13.03
C TYR A 27 -18.83 -2.15 -13.53
N TYR A 28 -19.26 -1.11 -12.84
CA TYR A 28 -18.76 0.25 -13.05
C TYR A 28 -17.96 0.68 -11.83
N LEU A 29 -16.91 1.47 -12.04
CA LEU A 29 -16.10 2.07 -10.99
C LEU A 29 -16.10 3.57 -11.18
N ALA A 30 -16.46 4.30 -10.13
CA ALA A 30 -16.34 5.75 -10.07
C ALA A 30 -15.39 6.10 -8.92
N HIS A 31 -14.34 6.86 -9.21
CA HIS A 31 -13.34 7.25 -8.21
C HIS A 31 -12.78 8.65 -8.43
N CYS A 32 -12.29 9.21 -7.35
CA CYS A 32 -11.64 10.52 -7.27
C CYS A 32 -10.14 10.34 -7.11
N GLN A 33 -9.34 10.94 -7.99
CA GLN A 33 -7.89 10.95 -7.90
C GLN A 33 -7.42 12.34 -7.53
N PHE A 34 -6.65 12.47 -6.45
CA PHE A 34 -6.09 13.72 -5.98
C PHE A 34 -4.82 13.45 -5.17
N ASN A 35 -3.84 14.35 -5.27
CA ASN A 35 -2.56 14.24 -4.57
C ASN A 35 -2.33 15.40 -3.60
N SER A 36 -3.07 16.50 -3.78
CA SER A 36 -2.95 17.69 -2.95
C SER A 36 -4.07 17.82 -1.91
N PRO A 37 -3.83 18.56 -0.82
CA PRO A 37 -4.88 18.98 0.12
C PRO A 37 -6.01 19.78 -0.53
N GLY A 38 -5.74 20.41 -1.68
CA GLY A 38 -6.69 21.24 -2.41
C GLY A 38 -7.59 20.43 -3.36
N SER A 39 -8.49 21.14 -4.05
CA SER A 39 -9.42 20.55 -5.02
C SER A 39 -9.04 20.81 -6.48
N SER A 40 -7.90 21.45 -6.72
CA SER A 40 -7.48 21.90 -8.06
C SER A 40 -6.94 20.76 -8.94
N ASP A 41 -6.34 19.74 -8.35
CA ASP A 41 -5.76 18.57 -9.03
C ASP A 41 -6.70 17.35 -9.05
N VAL A 42 -7.94 17.52 -8.57
CA VAL A 42 -8.92 16.43 -8.50
C VAL A 42 -9.37 16.02 -9.91
N VAL A 43 -9.18 14.74 -10.24
CA VAL A 43 -9.66 14.10 -11.46
C VAL A 43 -10.72 13.07 -11.10
N PHE A 44 -11.93 13.28 -11.62
CA PHE A 44 -13.00 12.30 -11.54
C PHE A 44 -12.91 11.35 -12.73
N VAL A 45 -12.97 10.05 -12.43
CA VAL A 45 -12.86 8.98 -13.41
C VAL A 45 -14.01 8.00 -13.19
N GLU A 46 -14.72 7.69 -14.26
CA GLU A 46 -15.71 6.62 -14.28
C GLU A 46 -15.31 5.59 -15.34
N GLN A 47 -15.35 4.30 -15.01
CA GLN A 47 -14.93 3.20 -15.87
C GLN A 47 -16.00 2.10 -15.90
N LEU A 48 -16.35 1.64 -17.10
CA LEU A 48 -17.28 0.54 -17.31
C LEU A 48 -16.53 -0.72 -17.75
N TYR A 49 -16.64 -1.78 -16.97
CA TYR A 49 -16.04 -3.08 -17.26
C TYR A 49 -17.11 -4.13 -17.56
N PHE A 50 -16.82 -4.98 -18.55
CA PHE A 50 -17.60 -6.18 -18.85
C PHE A 50 -16.64 -7.35 -19.05
N ASN A 51 -16.83 -8.43 -18.29
CA ASN A 51 -15.95 -9.58 -18.27
C ASN A 51 -14.44 -9.20 -18.12
N LYS A 52 -14.12 -8.28 -17.19
CA LYS A 52 -12.77 -7.68 -16.96
C LYS A 52 -12.24 -6.82 -18.11
N ILE A 53 -12.98 -6.66 -19.21
CA ILE A 53 -12.61 -5.80 -20.32
C ILE A 53 -13.15 -4.40 -20.04
N LEU A 54 -12.26 -3.41 -20.01
CA LEU A 54 -12.63 -2.00 -19.98
C LEU A 54 -13.30 -1.64 -21.31
N LEU A 55 -14.57 -1.25 -21.27
CA LEU A 55 -15.32 -0.86 -22.46
C LEU A 55 -15.17 0.63 -22.75
N GLY A 56 -15.31 1.47 -21.73
CA GLY A 56 -15.22 2.91 -21.83
C GLY A 56 -14.91 3.59 -20.51
N GLN A 57 -14.37 4.80 -20.59
CA GLN A 57 -13.99 5.61 -19.45
C GLN A 57 -14.35 7.08 -19.66
N TYR A 58 -15.04 7.68 -18.70
CA TYR A 58 -15.09 9.13 -18.56
C TYR A 58 -13.87 9.62 -17.79
N ASN A 59 -13.32 10.76 -18.21
CA ASN A 59 -12.26 11.46 -17.48
C ASN A 59 -12.59 12.95 -17.45
N SER A 60 -12.68 13.53 -16.25
CA SER A 60 -13.07 14.94 -16.08
C SER A 60 -12.07 15.93 -16.66
N THR A 61 -10.79 15.57 -16.80
CA THR A 61 -9.78 16.40 -17.48
C THR A 61 -10.03 16.45 -18.99
N LEU A 62 -10.47 15.32 -19.58
CA LEU A 62 -10.84 15.27 -20.99
C LEU A 62 -12.28 15.78 -21.24
N GLY A 63 -13.13 15.73 -20.22
CA GLY A 63 -14.53 16.15 -20.29
C GLY A 63 -15.41 15.25 -21.16
N LYS A 64 -14.95 14.04 -21.50
CA LYS A 64 -15.64 13.12 -22.41
C LYS A 64 -15.34 11.66 -22.09
N VAL A 65 -16.19 10.78 -22.63
CA VAL A 65 -16.02 9.33 -22.61
C VAL A 65 -15.10 8.89 -23.75
N VAL A 66 -14.16 8.00 -23.44
CA VAL A 66 -13.28 7.32 -24.41
C VAL A 66 -13.61 5.83 -24.39
N ALA A 67 -13.84 5.24 -25.57
CA ALA A 67 -14.05 3.80 -25.73
C ALA A 67 -12.71 3.06 -25.93
N PHE A 68 -12.62 1.82 -25.42
CA PHE A 68 -11.44 0.96 -25.57
C PHE A 68 -11.73 -0.32 -26.36
N THR A 69 -12.97 -0.49 -26.82
CA THR A 69 -13.36 -1.58 -27.72
C THR A 69 -14.18 -1.02 -28.88
N LYS A 70 -14.05 -1.62 -30.07
CA LYS A 70 -14.81 -1.21 -31.26
C LYS A 70 -16.33 -1.20 -31.03
N LYS A 71 -16.84 -2.15 -30.23
CA LYS A 71 -18.27 -2.24 -29.88
C LYS A 71 -18.74 -1.09 -28.97
N ALA A 72 -17.83 -0.43 -28.25
CA ALA A 72 -18.15 0.64 -27.32
C ALA A 72 -17.98 2.05 -27.93
N GLU A 73 -17.44 2.18 -29.14
CA GLU A 73 -17.24 3.49 -29.81
C GLU A 73 -18.56 4.24 -30.02
N GLU A 74 -19.56 3.57 -30.60
CA GLU A 74 -20.88 4.17 -30.83
C GLU A 74 -21.55 4.61 -29.51
N PHE A 75 -21.38 3.81 -28.46
CA PHE A 75 -21.90 4.14 -27.14
C PHE A 75 -21.20 5.36 -26.53
N ALA A 76 -19.87 5.46 -26.65
CA ALA A 76 -19.13 6.63 -26.19
C ALA A 76 -19.51 7.90 -26.96
N ASP A 77 -19.67 7.79 -28.29
CA ASP A 77 -20.12 8.90 -29.14
C ASP A 77 -21.52 9.37 -28.78
N MET A 78 -22.43 8.45 -28.49
CA MET A 78 -23.78 8.76 -28.02
C MET A 78 -23.72 9.53 -26.69
N LEU A 79 -22.99 9.02 -25.69
CA LEU A 79 -22.86 9.68 -24.38
C LEU A 79 -22.23 11.08 -24.50
N ASN A 80 -21.21 11.24 -25.33
CA ASN A 80 -20.55 12.52 -25.56
C ASN A 80 -21.44 13.56 -26.26
N LYS A 81 -22.51 13.12 -26.93
CA LYS A 81 -23.51 14.01 -27.57
C LYS A 81 -24.72 14.27 -26.67
N MET A 82 -24.79 13.66 -25.49
CA MET A 82 -25.92 13.81 -24.55
C MET A 82 -25.61 14.87 -23.49
N PRO A 83 -26.22 16.08 -23.55
CA PRO A 83 -25.92 17.14 -22.58
C PRO A 83 -26.29 16.77 -21.14
N ARG A 84 -27.36 15.98 -20.97
CA ARG A 84 -27.79 15.50 -19.64
C ARG A 84 -26.73 14.63 -18.98
N PHE A 85 -26.06 13.77 -19.76
CA PHE A 85 -24.98 12.92 -19.28
C PHE A 85 -23.78 13.78 -18.87
N LEU A 86 -23.28 14.65 -19.76
CA LEU A 86 -22.14 15.52 -19.44
C LEU A 86 -22.40 16.46 -18.26
N THR A 87 -23.64 16.94 -18.09
CA THR A 87 -24.02 17.75 -16.93
C THR A 87 -24.02 16.93 -15.64
N HIS A 88 -24.40 15.65 -15.71
CA HIS A 88 -24.33 14.73 -14.58
C HIS A 88 -22.86 14.48 -14.17
N GLU A 89 -21.99 14.17 -15.14
CA GLU A 89 -20.55 13.99 -14.93
C GLU A 89 -19.88 15.23 -14.30
N MET A 90 -20.28 16.42 -14.75
CA MET A 90 -19.80 17.68 -14.17
C MET A 90 -20.24 17.84 -12.71
N ARG A 91 -21.48 17.44 -12.36
CA ARG A 91 -21.94 17.45 -10.96
C ARG A 91 -21.17 16.46 -10.10
N LEU A 92 -20.92 15.25 -10.59
CA LEU A 92 -20.12 14.25 -9.87
C LEU A 92 -18.69 14.74 -9.67
N THR A 93 -18.10 15.36 -10.69
CA THR A 93 -16.77 15.99 -10.60
C THR A 93 -16.73 17.08 -9.52
N ASN A 94 -17.78 17.90 -9.40
CA ASN A 94 -17.84 18.93 -8.35
C ASN A 94 -18.02 18.31 -6.95
N HIS A 95 -18.80 17.24 -6.81
CA HIS A 95 -18.89 16.51 -5.53
C HIS A 95 -17.52 15.92 -5.16
N CYS A 96 -16.84 15.32 -6.13
CA CYS A 96 -15.50 14.77 -5.97
C CYS A 96 -14.50 15.82 -5.44
N LYS A 97 -14.54 17.05 -5.96
CA LYS A 97 -13.74 18.18 -5.49
C LYS A 97 -14.02 18.58 -4.04
N ILE A 98 -15.30 18.65 -3.66
CA ILE A 98 -15.72 18.99 -2.30
C ILE A 98 -15.31 17.86 -1.33
N SER A 99 -15.55 16.61 -1.70
CA SER A 99 -15.20 15.45 -0.89
C SER A 99 -13.70 15.30 -0.69
N ALA A 100 -12.88 15.57 -1.71
CA ALA A 100 -11.42 15.55 -1.58
C ALA A 100 -10.92 16.59 -0.57
N GLN A 101 -11.46 17.80 -0.60
CA GLN A 101 -11.13 18.84 0.38
C GLN A 101 -11.47 18.40 1.81
N LEU A 102 -12.68 17.86 2.03
CA LEU A 102 -13.10 17.36 3.35
C LEU A 102 -12.25 16.17 3.83
N ALA A 103 -11.87 15.26 2.93
CA ALA A 103 -11.04 14.10 3.26
C ALA A 103 -9.66 14.51 3.77
N ASN A 104 -9.04 15.50 3.11
CA ASN A 104 -7.75 16.04 3.52
C ASN A 104 -7.81 16.78 4.86
N GLU A 105 -8.88 17.56 5.11
CA GLU A 105 -9.00 18.32 6.36
C GLU A 105 -9.33 17.44 7.58
N LYS A 106 -10.09 16.35 7.40
CA LYS A 106 -10.74 15.66 8.53
C LYS A 106 -10.56 14.15 8.59
N LEU A 107 -10.35 13.47 7.46
CA LEU A 107 -10.39 12.00 7.39
C LEU A 107 -8.99 11.35 7.36
N LEU A 108 -8.00 12.04 6.80
CA LEU A 108 -6.64 11.53 6.64
C LEU A 108 -5.69 12.02 7.74
N THR A 109 -6.13 11.97 9.01
CA THR A 109 -5.26 12.30 10.14
C THR A 109 -4.24 11.18 10.38
N ALA A 110 -2.96 11.50 10.20
CA ALA A 110 -1.90 10.55 10.46
C ALA A 110 -1.71 10.32 11.96
N VAL A 111 -1.57 9.05 12.36
CA VAL A 111 -1.31 8.61 13.74
C VAL A 111 0.15 8.19 13.86
N GLU A 112 0.91 8.83 14.75
CA GLU A 112 2.33 8.52 14.95
C GLU A 112 2.55 7.10 15.48
N PRO A 113 3.52 6.34 14.93
CA PRO A 113 3.85 5.01 15.42
C PRO A 113 4.41 5.00 16.83
N TYR A 114 3.97 4.03 17.63
CA TYR A 114 4.69 3.58 18.81
C TYR A 114 5.84 2.67 18.39
N VAL A 115 7.08 3.02 18.75
CA VAL A 115 8.28 2.29 18.32
C VAL A 115 8.93 1.58 19.50
N TRP A 116 9.23 0.30 19.31
CA TRP A 116 9.84 -0.56 20.30
C TRP A 116 11.07 -1.28 19.74
N LEU A 117 12.19 -1.19 20.45
CA LEU A 117 13.43 -1.87 20.10
C LEU A 117 13.68 -3.00 21.09
N ARG A 118 13.98 -4.20 20.56
CA ARG A 118 14.37 -5.35 21.38
C ARG A 118 15.51 -6.13 20.76
N SER A 119 16.46 -6.56 21.60
CA SER A 119 17.48 -7.52 21.19
C SER A 119 16.91 -8.94 21.28
N VAL A 120 17.22 -9.76 20.29
CA VAL A 120 16.90 -11.18 20.24
C VAL A 120 18.16 -11.98 19.87
N LYS A 121 18.23 -13.24 20.30
CA LYS A 121 19.32 -14.13 19.90
C LYS A 121 19.22 -14.42 18.40
N ALA A 122 20.34 -14.38 17.68
CA ALA A 122 20.37 -14.79 16.28
C ALA A 122 20.24 -16.31 16.19
N GLU A 123 19.48 -16.81 15.20
CA GLU A 123 19.21 -18.25 15.03
C GLU A 123 20.48 -19.05 14.68
N TYR A 124 21.43 -18.45 13.97
CA TYR A 124 22.55 -19.17 13.34
C TYR A 124 23.93 -18.88 13.93
N SER A 125 24.07 -18.00 14.93
CA SER A 125 25.39 -17.60 15.44
C SER A 125 25.37 -17.23 16.91
N GLN A 126 26.34 -17.75 17.67
CA GLN A 126 26.58 -17.40 19.08
C GLN A 126 27.22 -16.01 19.24
N HIS A 127 27.79 -15.44 18.17
CA HIS A 127 28.51 -14.17 18.21
C HIS A 127 27.75 -13.00 17.55
N GLN A 128 26.61 -13.27 16.91
CA GLN A 128 25.76 -12.23 16.32
C GLN A 128 24.54 -11.97 17.20
N GLN A 129 24.25 -10.69 17.40
CA GLN A 129 22.99 -10.24 17.99
C GLN A 129 22.06 -9.80 16.88
N LYS A 130 20.76 -10.00 17.08
CA LYS A 130 19.71 -9.51 16.18
C LYS A 130 18.91 -8.45 16.92
N LEU A 131 18.86 -7.25 16.37
CA LEU A 131 18.00 -6.17 16.87
C LEU A 131 16.73 -6.13 16.04
N VAL A 132 15.58 -6.06 16.71
CA VAL A 132 14.28 -5.87 16.09
C VAL A 132 13.80 -4.47 16.41
N CYS A 133 13.55 -3.66 15.37
CA CYS A 133 12.78 -2.44 15.51
C CYS A 133 11.35 -2.70 15.04
N SER A 134 10.40 -2.49 15.93
CA SER A 134 8.97 -2.64 15.67
C SER A 134 8.28 -1.29 15.74
N ALA A 135 7.40 -1.00 14.79
CA ALA A 135 6.48 0.13 14.86
C ALA A 135 5.03 -0.37 14.91
N TYR A 136 4.21 0.20 15.79
CA TYR A 136 2.84 -0.22 16.09
C TYR A 136 1.87 0.96 16.04
N ASP A 137 0.59 0.64 15.89
CA ASP A 137 -0.56 1.53 16.09
C ASP A 137 -0.51 2.84 15.29
N PHE A 138 0.10 2.79 14.10
CA PHE A 138 0.18 3.93 13.20
C PHE A 138 -0.84 3.86 12.07
N TYR A 139 -1.12 5.01 11.47
CA TYR A 139 -1.94 5.19 10.27
C TYR A 139 -1.47 6.42 9.50
N PRO A 140 -1.43 6.42 8.15
CA PRO A 140 -1.72 5.30 7.25
C PRO A 140 -0.52 4.35 7.08
N LYS A 141 -0.78 3.16 6.53
CA LYS A 141 0.28 2.25 6.04
C LYS A 141 0.61 2.52 4.58
N LYS A 142 1.83 2.14 4.18
CA LYS A 142 2.24 2.07 2.78
C LYS A 142 1.32 1.11 2.00
N ILE A 143 0.89 1.52 0.82
CA ILE A 143 -0.20 0.95 -0.02
C ILE A 143 -0.02 -0.55 -0.42
N ARG A 144 1.11 -1.21 -0.09
CA ARG A 144 1.42 -2.58 -0.56
C ARG A 144 0.90 -3.73 0.30
N GLU A 145 0.15 -3.46 1.37
CA GLU A 145 -0.31 -4.54 2.26
C GLU A 145 -1.79 -4.41 2.61
N LEU A 146 -2.46 -5.55 2.68
CA LEU A 146 -3.90 -5.64 2.95
C LEU A 146 -4.22 -5.10 4.36
N PRO A 147 -5.32 -4.35 4.52
CA PRO A 147 -5.74 -3.85 5.82
C PRO A 147 -6.26 -4.98 6.72
N ASN A 148 -5.86 -4.96 8.00
CA ASN A 148 -6.34 -5.89 9.02
C ASN A 148 -7.75 -5.55 9.55
N GLY A 149 -8.45 -4.58 8.93
CA GLY A 149 -9.82 -4.18 9.28
C GLY A 149 -9.97 -3.31 10.53
N ASN A 150 -8.91 -3.12 11.33
CA ASN A 150 -8.89 -2.28 12.53
C ASN A 150 -8.12 -0.96 12.36
N TRP A 151 -7.73 -0.61 11.13
CA TRP A 151 -7.02 0.63 10.72
C TRP A 151 -5.61 0.81 11.28
N LEU A 152 -5.24 0.07 12.33
CA LEU A 152 -3.93 0.13 12.97
C LEU A 152 -3.00 -0.91 12.38
N TYR A 153 -1.76 -0.48 12.12
CA TYR A 153 -0.77 -1.29 11.42
C TYR A 153 0.46 -1.54 12.29
N GLN A 154 1.18 -2.62 11.96
CA GLN A 154 2.47 -2.94 12.55
C GLN A 154 3.47 -3.32 11.46
N ILE A 155 4.75 -3.04 11.71
CA ILE A 155 5.87 -3.45 10.86
C ILE A 155 7.10 -3.74 11.71
N HIS A 156 7.95 -4.66 11.23
CA HIS A 156 9.20 -5.03 11.88
C HIS A 156 10.36 -4.95 10.89
N SER A 157 11.47 -4.41 11.35
CA SER A 157 12.73 -4.40 10.62
C SER A 157 13.84 -4.96 11.51
N TYR A 158 14.81 -5.61 10.89
CA TYR A 158 15.78 -6.47 11.57
C TYR A 158 17.20 -6.06 11.20
N LEU A 159 18.08 -6.06 12.20
CA LEU A 159 19.52 -5.86 12.00
C LEU A 159 20.29 -6.96 12.72
N GLU A 160 21.03 -7.73 11.94
CA GLU A 160 22.01 -8.67 12.47
C GLU A 160 23.37 -7.98 12.54
N PHE A 161 24.00 -8.02 13.72
CA PHE A 161 25.26 -7.33 13.94
C PHE A 161 26.13 -8.05 14.97
N THR A 162 27.43 -7.82 14.88
CA THR A 162 28.40 -8.15 15.93
C THR A 162 28.70 -6.89 16.73
N PRO A 163 28.39 -6.84 18.04
CA PRO A 163 28.60 -5.65 18.86
C PRO A 163 30.08 -5.24 18.88
N LYS A 164 30.35 -3.95 18.67
CA LYS A 164 31.68 -3.35 18.85
C LYS A 164 31.63 -2.31 19.97
N PRO A 165 32.64 -2.22 20.84
CA PRO A 165 32.69 -1.18 21.86
C PRO A 165 32.59 0.22 21.24
N GLY A 166 31.69 1.05 21.77
CA GLY A 166 31.47 2.43 21.30
C GLY A 166 30.58 2.57 20.05
N GLU A 167 30.10 1.47 19.47
CA GLU A 167 29.17 1.52 18.34
C GLU A 167 27.75 1.91 18.81
N LYS A 168 27.15 2.91 18.16
CA LYS A 168 25.77 3.31 18.41
C LYS A 168 24.85 2.68 17.36
N ILE A 169 23.66 2.26 17.78
CA ILE A 169 22.66 1.68 16.89
C ILE A 169 21.36 2.43 17.15
N ALA A 170 20.67 2.82 16.07
CA ALA A 170 19.41 3.52 16.15
C ALA A 170 18.40 2.95 15.15
N CYS A 171 17.11 3.08 15.45
CA CYS A 171 16.05 2.86 14.47
C CYS A 171 15.54 4.21 13.96
N MET A 172 15.52 4.40 12.65
CA MET A 172 14.98 5.57 11.99
C MET A 172 13.59 5.25 11.44
N VAL A 173 12.62 6.09 11.81
CA VAL A 173 11.23 5.95 11.37
C VAL A 173 10.81 7.21 10.62
N GLU A 174 10.39 7.03 9.37
CA GLU A 174 9.82 8.09 8.52
C GLU A 174 8.34 7.85 8.33
N HIS A 175 7.44 8.67 8.88
CA HIS A 175 5.97 8.50 8.80
C HIS A 175 5.25 9.79 8.43
N ALA A 176 4.06 9.71 7.83
CA ALA A 176 3.26 10.87 7.41
C ALA A 176 2.91 11.82 8.57
N SER A 177 2.84 11.31 9.81
CA SER A 177 2.62 12.12 11.01
C SER A 177 3.87 12.88 11.48
N LEU A 178 5.06 12.51 10.97
CA LEU A 178 6.34 13.05 11.39
C LEU A 178 6.85 14.04 10.32
N LYS A 179 7.13 15.28 10.72
CA LYS A 179 7.69 16.29 9.80
C LYS A 179 9.10 15.92 9.32
N GLU A 180 9.86 15.24 10.16
CA GLU A 180 11.23 14.78 9.91
C GLU A 180 11.39 13.35 10.44
N PRO A 181 12.32 12.55 9.89
CA PRO A 181 12.60 11.20 10.39
C PRO A 181 12.95 11.21 11.89
N LYS A 182 12.36 10.29 12.66
CA LYS A 182 12.62 10.17 14.10
C LYS A 182 13.59 9.02 14.38
N LEU A 183 14.64 9.31 15.15
CA LEU A 183 15.65 8.33 15.57
C LEU A 183 15.36 7.81 16.98
N TYR A 184 15.40 6.49 17.13
CA TYR A 184 15.22 5.77 18.38
C TYR A 184 16.51 5.02 18.71
N ASP A 185 17.29 5.54 19.65
CA ASP A 185 18.57 4.95 20.03
C ASP A 185 18.37 3.65 20.80
N TRP A 186 19.13 2.62 20.41
CA TRP A 186 19.25 1.41 21.22
C TRP A 186 20.30 1.63 22.30
N ALA A 187 19.84 1.83 23.54
CA ALA A 187 20.68 1.75 24.71
C ALA A 187 21.00 0.27 24.98
N GLY A 188 21.99 -0.25 24.26
CA GLY A 188 22.69 -1.46 24.69
C GLY A 188 23.17 -1.26 26.13
N LEU A 189 23.17 -2.34 26.92
CA LEU A 189 23.43 -2.37 28.36
C LEU A 189 24.79 -1.71 28.70
N LEU A 190 24.81 -0.39 28.84
CA LEU A 190 25.93 0.38 29.34
C LEU A 190 25.79 0.41 30.85
N LEU A 191 26.51 -0.49 31.51
CA LEU A 191 26.93 -0.28 32.89
C LEU A 191 27.78 1.00 32.93
N GLY A 192 27.14 2.11 33.28
CA GLY A 192 27.74 3.35 33.78
C GLY A 192 28.43 4.25 32.74
N LEU A 193 27.80 5.39 32.41
CA LEU A 193 28.31 6.76 32.65
C LEU A 193 27.48 7.81 31.88
N LEU A 194 27.34 8.99 32.50
CA LEU A 194 26.47 10.13 32.16
C LEU A 194 27.06 11.12 31.11
N PHE A 195 26.14 11.90 30.50
CA PHE A 195 26.29 13.15 29.69
C PHE A 195 26.86 12.98 28.25
N SER A 196 26.46 13.71 27.20
CA SER A 196 25.98 15.10 27.07
C SER A 196 25.18 15.32 25.76
N VAL A 197 24.54 16.49 25.69
CA VAL A 197 23.62 17.05 24.68
C VAL A 197 24.34 17.50 23.39
N THR A 198 23.53 17.67 22.33
CA THR A 198 23.67 18.51 21.10
C THR A 198 24.28 17.90 19.83
N GLY A 199 23.51 18.00 18.73
CA GLY A 199 24.00 17.88 17.36
C GLY A 199 22.92 17.55 16.34
N PHE A 200 22.21 18.56 15.82
CA PHE A 200 21.41 18.46 14.60
C PHE A 200 22.32 18.06 13.42
N LEU A 201 21.97 17.00 12.69
CA LEU A 201 22.58 16.68 11.39
C LEU A 201 21.48 16.50 10.34
N PHE A 202 21.51 17.38 9.34
CA PHE A 202 20.73 17.28 8.12
C PHE A 202 21.05 15.97 7.37
N PHE A 203 20.03 15.19 7.00
CA PHE A 203 20.18 14.11 6.03
C PHE A 203 19.34 14.35 4.77
N LYS A 204 19.99 14.11 3.64
CA LYS A 204 19.53 14.39 2.28
C LYS A 204 18.67 13.22 1.77
N LYS A 205 17.43 13.53 1.33
CA LYS A 205 16.42 12.59 0.81
C LYS A 205 16.92 11.82 -0.43
N LYS A 206 16.77 10.50 -0.45
CA LYS A 206 16.86 9.63 -1.65
C LYS A 206 15.73 8.60 -1.61
N SER A 207 14.94 8.51 -2.68
CA SER A 207 13.78 7.62 -2.76
C SER A 207 14.13 6.20 -3.24
N ILE A 208 13.74 5.23 -2.40
CA ILE A 208 13.19 3.87 -2.64
C ILE A 208 13.86 2.97 -3.69
N GLY A 209 14.54 1.96 -3.15
CA GLY A 209 14.47 0.56 -3.55
C GLY A 209 14.65 -0.28 -2.28
N GLU A 210 13.91 -1.37 -2.10
CA GLU A 210 14.14 -2.30 -0.98
C GLU A 210 15.58 -2.81 -1.03
N THR A 211 16.38 -2.43 -0.04
CA THR A 211 17.65 -3.07 0.33
C THR A 211 18.09 -2.49 1.67
N VAL A 212 18.53 -3.36 2.59
CA VAL A 212 19.22 -2.94 3.82
C VAL A 212 20.47 -2.17 3.42
N VAL A 213 20.43 -0.84 3.48
CA VAL A 213 21.61 -0.02 3.25
C VAL A 213 22.31 0.18 4.58
N GLN A 214 23.41 -0.54 4.80
CA GLN A 214 24.39 -0.14 5.81
C GLN A 214 24.99 1.20 5.37
N SER A 215 24.49 2.30 5.94
CA SER A 215 25.07 3.63 5.70
C SER A 215 26.47 3.68 6.34
N ASN A 216 27.50 3.64 5.50
CA ASN A 216 28.89 3.75 5.90
C ASN A 216 29.24 5.24 6.12
N ARG A 217 28.73 5.83 7.20
CA ARG A 217 29.29 7.06 7.79
C ARG A 217 29.41 6.83 9.30
N ASN A 218 30.66 6.70 9.71
CA ASN A 218 31.15 6.39 11.05
C ASN A 218 30.12 6.54 12.19
N THR A 219 29.90 5.39 12.85
CA THR A 219 29.34 5.17 14.21
C THR A 219 27.84 4.91 14.42
N ILE A 220 26.95 5.02 13.42
CA ILE A 220 25.52 4.70 13.61
C ILE A 220 25.06 3.65 12.59
N LYS A 221 24.70 2.45 13.08
CA LYS A 221 23.90 1.49 12.28
C LYS A 221 22.43 1.87 12.40
N THR A 222 21.78 2.11 11.27
CA THR A 222 20.37 2.53 11.22
C THR A 222 19.50 1.37 10.75
N ILE A 223 18.43 1.07 11.50
CA ILE A 223 17.31 0.26 11.04
C ILE A 223 16.25 1.20 10.49
N GLU A 224 15.92 1.10 9.20
CA GLU A 224 15.01 2.05 8.57
C GLU A 224 13.62 1.44 8.41
N ILE A 225 12.60 2.18 8.85
CA ILE A 225 11.20 1.94 8.53
C ILE A 225 10.74 3.13 7.67
N PHE A 226 10.64 2.89 6.36
CA PHE A 226 10.26 3.91 5.38
C PHE A 226 8.75 3.89 5.10
N TYR A 227 8.07 5.01 5.38
CA TYR A 227 6.79 5.33 4.78
C TYR A 227 6.99 6.44 3.74
N SER A 228 6.84 6.08 2.47
CA SER A 228 6.73 7.08 1.41
C SER A 228 5.35 7.71 1.50
N ASN A 229 5.30 9.00 1.83
CA ASN A 229 4.19 9.84 1.40
C ASN A 229 4.07 9.73 -0.13
N LEU A 230 2.82 9.76 -0.60
CA LEU A 230 2.43 9.97 -2.00
C LEU A 230 3.27 11.09 -2.65
#